data_AF-A0A6G3WJP1-F1
#
_entry.id   AF-A0A6G3WJP1-F1
#
_cell.length_a   1.000
_cell.length_b   1.000
_cell.length_c   1.000
_cell.angle_alpha   90.00
_cell.angle_beta   90.00
_cell.angle_gamma   90.00
#
_symmetry.space_group_name_H-M   'P 1'
#
loop_
_entity.id
_entity.type
_entity.pdbx_description
1 polymer ?
#
loop_
_entity_poly.entity_id
_entity_poly.type
_entity_poly.pdbx_seq_one_letter_code
_entity_poly.pdbx_strand_id
1 'polypeptide(L)' 'MAPGEGPSVWALQGDKYTVKAGKGTTGPGFTLLEGEIAPDNGPPMHIHNDADEIFYLLDGELTVASGEEVIKAE' A
#
# COMPACT_ATOMS: atom_id res chain seq x y z
N MET A 1 4.24 -14.81 -6.74
CA MET A 1 5.47 -14.27 -6.15
C MET A 1 5.47 -14.63 -4.68
N ALA A 2 6.62 -15.01 -4.14
CA ALA A 2 6.81 -15.23 -2.71
C ALA A 2 6.73 -13.91 -1.92
N PRO A 3 6.52 -13.96 -0.59
CA PRO A 3 6.58 -12.75 0.26
C PRO A 3 7.89 -12.00 0.06
N GLY A 4 7.82 -10.68 -0.11
CA GLY A 4 8.99 -9.81 -0.32
C GLY A 4 9.71 -9.98 -1.66
N GLU A 5 9.29 -10.89 -2.54
CA GLU A 5 9.85 -11.03 -3.88
C GLU A 5 9.40 -9.87 -4.78
N GLY A 6 10.36 -9.17 -5.39
CA GLY A 6 10.14 -8.09 -6.35
C GLY A 6 11.07 -6.90 -6.09
N PRO A 7 11.07 -5.88 -6.98
CA PRO A 7 11.77 -4.63 -6.71
C PRO A 7 11.14 -3.93 -5.49
N SER A 8 11.97 -3.60 -4.51
CA SER A 8 11.52 -2.88 -3.30
C SER A 8 12.13 -1.50 -3.20
N VAL A 9 11.37 -0.59 -2.60
CA VAL A 9 11.82 0.75 -2.23
C VAL A 9 11.45 1.04 -0.78
N TRP A 10 12.31 1.79 -0.09
CA TRP A 10 12.00 2.38 1.21
C TRP A 10 11.45 3.78 0.96
N ALA A 11 10.23 4.04 1.42
CA ALA A 11 9.49 5.28 1.19
C ALA A 11 8.75 5.70 2.46
N LEU A 12 8.05 6.85 2.41
CA LEU A 12 7.09 7.29 3.42
C LEU A 12 7.55 7.07 4.87
N GLN A 13 8.63 7.74 5.28
CA GLN A 13 9.18 7.69 6.64
C GLN A 13 9.67 6.31 7.11
N GLY A 14 9.98 5.39 6.20
CA GLY A 14 10.65 4.13 6.52
C GLY A 14 9.82 2.87 6.23
N ASP A 15 8.67 3.02 5.58
CA ASP A 15 7.89 1.90 5.08
C ASP A 15 8.58 1.25 3.88
N LYS A 16 8.47 -0.07 3.78
CA LYS A 16 9.01 -0.82 2.64
C LYS A 16 7.88 -1.26 1.73
N TYR A 17 7.96 -0.87 0.47
CA TYR A 17 7.02 -1.28 -0.57
C TYR A 17 7.72 -2.15 -1.60
N THR A 18 7.13 -3.30 -1.89
CA THR A 18 7.62 -4.24 -2.91
C THR A 18 6.62 -4.32 -4.05
N VAL A 19 7.07 -4.08 -5.29
CA VAL A 19 6.22 -4.15 -6.48
C VAL A 19 5.98 -5.60 -6.88
N LYS A 20 4.73 -6.06 -6.77
CA LYS A 20 4.31 -7.41 -7.18
C LYS A 20 3.81 -7.44 -8.62
N ALA A 21 3.18 -6.36 -9.05
CA ALA A 21 2.78 -6.14 -10.43
C ALA A 21 2.76 -4.63 -10.71
N GLY A 22 3.24 -4.23 -11.89
CA GLY A 22 3.22 -2.82 -12.30
C GLY A 22 3.09 -2.71 -13.81
N LYS A 23 3.31 -1.51 -14.37
CA LYS A 23 3.04 -1.22 -15.78
C LYS A 23 3.60 -2.24 -16.78
N GLY A 24 4.78 -2.82 -16.50
CA GLY A 24 5.38 -3.85 -17.37
C GLY A 24 4.57 -5.16 -17.46
N THR A 25 3.79 -5.50 -16.43
CA THR A 25 2.98 -6.72 -16.35
C THR A 25 1.49 -6.47 -16.51
N THR A 26 1.00 -5.30 -16.07
CA THR A 26 -0.44 -4.96 -16.03
C THR A 26 -0.82 -3.84 -17.02
N GLY A 27 0.15 -3.25 -17.73
CA GLY A 27 -0.11 -2.12 -18.62
C GLY A 27 -0.65 -0.90 -17.86
N PRO A 28 -1.65 -0.18 -18.39
CA PRO A 28 -2.25 0.98 -17.73
C PRO A 28 -3.30 0.61 -16.66
N GLY A 29 -3.49 -0.68 -16.35
CA GLY A 29 -4.58 -1.13 -15.48
C GLY A 29 -4.41 -0.77 -14.00
N PHE A 30 -3.50 -1.46 -13.31
CA PHE A 30 -3.26 -1.25 -11.89
C PHE A 30 -1.80 -1.54 -11.51
N THR A 31 -1.41 -1.09 -10.32
CA THR A 31 -0.16 -1.51 -9.67
C THR A 31 -0.53 -2.28 -8.39
N LEU A 32 0.17 -3.36 -8.10
CA LEU A 32 0.04 -4.12 -6.86
C LEU A 32 1.32 -3.99 -6.05
N LEU A 33 1.16 -3.51 -4.82
CA LEU A 33 2.23 -3.32 -3.86
C LEU A 33 2.00 -4.23 -2.66
N GLU A 34 3.08 -4.81 -2.15
CA GLU A 34 3.16 -5.41 -0.82
C GLU A 34 3.85 -4.39 0.09
N GLY A 35 3.14 -3.89 1.10
CA GLY A 35 3.63 -2.89 2.04
C GLY A 35 3.94 -3.51 3.40
N GLU A 36 5.15 -3.26 3.90
CA GLU A 36 5.54 -3.52 5.29
C GLU A 36 5.58 -2.15 5.99
N ILE A 37 4.51 -1.84 6.72
CA ILE A 37 4.27 -0.53 7.33
C ILE A 37 4.58 -0.60 8.81
N ALA A 38 5.45 0.29 9.31
CA ALA A 38 5.76 0.33 10.74
C ALA A 38 4.57 0.90 11.55
N PRO A 39 4.45 0.55 12.85
CA PRO A 39 3.44 1.15 13.72
C PRO A 39 3.50 2.68 13.68
N ASP A 40 2.32 3.31 13.70
CA ASP A 40 2.13 4.77 13.61
C ASP A 40 2.69 5.44 12.34
N ASN A 41 3.01 4.65 11.31
CA ASN A 41 3.51 5.15 10.04
C ASN A 41 2.46 5.08 8.91
N GLY A 42 2.77 5.75 7.80
CA GLY A 42 1.93 5.81 6.61
C GLY A 42 2.06 7.16 5.89
N PRO A 43 1.36 7.32 4.75
CA PRO A 43 1.36 8.59 4.04
C PRO A 43 0.59 9.67 4.82
N PRO A 44 0.91 10.96 4.63
CA PRO A 44 0.02 12.04 5.02
C PRO A 44 -1.37 11.88 4.37
N MET A 45 -2.41 12.46 4.98
CA MET A 45 -3.76 12.46 4.40
C MET A 45 -3.75 13.08 3.00
N HIS A 46 -4.26 12.35 2.00
CA HIS A 46 -4.28 12.77 0.60
C HIS A 46 -5.42 12.11 -0.17
N ILE A 47 -5.57 12.49 -1.44
CA ILE A 47 -6.52 11.90 -2.38
C ILE A 47 -5.82 11.51 -3.69
N HIS A 48 -6.37 10.49 -4.35
CA HIS A 48 -6.09 10.17 -5.73
C HIS A 48 -7.24 10.69 -6.60
N ASN A 49 -6.93 11.45 -7.66
CA ASN A 49 -7.96 12.00 -8.56
C ASN A 49 -8.28 11.07 -9.74
N ASP A 50 -7.41 10.10 -10.00
CA ASP A 50 -7.37 9.27 -11.20
C ASP A 50 -7.22 7.77 -10.90
N ALA A 51 -7.28 7.38 -9.63
CA ALA A 51 -7.14 5.99 -9.21
C ALA A 51 -7.97 5.70 -7.95
N ASP A 52 -8.51 4.49 -7.90
CA ASP A 52 -9.00 3.90 -6.66
C ASP A 52 -7.83 3.21 -5.94
N GLU A 53 -7.86 3.21 -4.61
CA GLU A 53 -6.88 2.49 -3.78
C GLU A 53 -7.59 1.46 -2.89
N ILE A 54 -7.00 0.27 -2.79
CA ILE A 54 -7.55 -0.86 -2.05
C ILE A 54 -6.47 -1.40 -1.12
N PHE A 55 -6.83 -1.63 0.15
CA PHE A 55 -5.97 -2.26 1.14
C PHE A 55 -6.45 -3.68 1.43
N TYR A 56 -5.52 -4.63 1.44
CA TYR A 56 -5.75 -6.00 1.87
C TYR A 56 -4.73 -6.35 2.95
N LEU A 57 -5.20 -6.54 4.18
CA LEU A 57 -4.35 -6.84 5.32
C LEU A 57 -3.87 -8.31 5.24
N LEU A 58 -2.56 -8.50 5.30
CA LEU A 58 -1.94 -9.83 5.29
C LEU A 58 -1.57 -10.33 6.69
N ASP A 59 -1.09 -9.42 7.55
CA ASP A 59 -0.66 -9.68 8.92
C ASP A 59 -0.62 -8.35 9.70
N GLY A 60 -0.86 -8.41 11.01
CA GLY A 60 -0.85 -7.24 11.90
C GLY A 60 -2.18 -6.50 11.97
N GLU A 61 -2.13 -5.18 12.09
CA GLU A 61 -3.31 -4.31 12.20
C GLU A 61 -3.13 -3.09 11.29
N LEU A 62 -4.23 -2.58 10.74
CA LEU A 62 -4.22 -1.37 9.91
C LEU A 62 -5.40 -0.47 10.27
N THR A 63 -5.10 0.81 10.53
CA THR A 63 -6.13 1.86 10.64
C THR A 63 -6.03 2.80 9.44
N VAL A 64 -7.12 2.94 8.69
CA VAL A 64 -7.20 3.80 7.50
C VAL A 64 -8.19 4.92 7.74
N ALA A 65 -7.78 6.16 7.50
CA ALA A 65 -8.67 7.31 7.46
C ALA A 65 -9.15 7.54 6.02
N SER A 66 -10.46 7.56 5.80
CA SER A 66 -11.10 7.80 4.50
C SER A 66 -12.14 8.92 4.65
N GLY A 67 -11.75 10.14 4.30
CA GLY A 67 -12.56 11.33 4.57
C GLY A 67 -12.78 11.51 6.07
N GLU A 68 -14.04 11.42 6.51
CA GLU A 68 -14.43 11.52 7.93
C GLU A 68 -14.51 10.14 8.62
N GLU A 69 -14.36 9.05 7.85
CA GLU A 69 -14.43 7.69 8.39
C GLU A 69 -13.05 7.18 8.81
N VAL A 70 -13.06 6.37 9.87
CA VAL A 70 -11.87 5.63 10.33
C VAL A 70 -12.20 4.15 10.34
N ILE A 71 -11.48 3.39 9.52
CA ILE A 71 -11.66 1.95 9.34
C ILE A 71 -10.51 1.24 10.01
N LYS A 72 -10.81 0.21 10.80
CA LYS A 72 -9.80 -0.65 11.45
C LYS A 72 -9.90 -2.07 10.90
N ALA A 73 -8.76 -2.67 10.64
CA ALA A 73 -8.62 -4.07 10.25
C ALA A 73 -7.55 -4.74 11.13
N GLU A 74 -7.80 -6.00 11.47
CA GLU A 74 -6.98 -6.89 12.30
C GLU A 74 -6.99 -8.32 11.70
#